data_AF-A0A841AZS5-F1
#
_entry.id   AF-A0A841AZS5-F1
#
_cell.length_a   1.000
_cell.length_b   1.000
_cell.length_c   1.000
_cell.angle_alpha   90.00
_cell.angle_beta   90.00
_cell.angle_gamma   90.00
#
_symmetry.space_group_name_H-M   'P 1'
#
loop_
_entity.id
_entity.type
_entity.pdbx_description
1 polymer ?
#
loop_
_entity_poly.entity_id
_entity_poly.type
_entity_poly.pdbx_seq_one_letter_code
_entity_poly.pdbx_strand_id
1 'polypeptide(L)' 'MAKLNGTARETLANAGITPKQWAQRHFGTDQWHGDACGCSDDRCIGFHHSDDGDCGCLPALLEQPS' A
#
# COMPACT_ATOMS: atom_id res chain seq x y z
N MET A 1 3.25 -13.49 3.44
CA MET A 1 2.47 -12.25 3.55
C MET A 1 3.42 -11.11 3.81
N ALA A 2 3.52 -10.16 2.89
CA ALA A 2 4.29 -8.94 3.15
C ALA A 2 3.56 -8.09 4.19
N LYS A 3 4.30 -7.57 5.17
CA LYS A 3 3.77 -6.57 6.10
C LYS A 3 4.04 -5.20 5.49
N LEU A 4 3.06 -4.30 5.55
CA LEU A 4 3.29 -2.88 5.22
C LEU A 4 4.52 -2.36 5.99
N ASN A 5 5.41 -1.67 5.28
CA ASN A 5 6.60 -1.05 5.86
C ASN A 5 6.23 0.22 6.66
N GLY A 6 7.23 0.87 7.29
CA GLY A 6 7.01 2.05 8.12
C GLY A 6 6.38 3.21 7.34
N THR A 7 6.97 3.55 6.19
CA THR A 7 6.50 4.62 5.30
C THR A 7 5.04 4.42 4.91
N ALA A 8 4.67 3.22 4.44
CA ALA A 8 3.30 2.92 4.03
C ALA A 8 2.30 3.06 5.18
N ARG A 9 2.68 2.66 6.40
CA ARG A 9 1.81 2.83 7.58
C ARG A 9 1.63 4.30 7.93
N GLU A 10 2.67 5.11 7.84
CA GLU A 10 2.61 6.54 8.09
C GLU A 10 1.76 7.25 7.04
N THR A 11 1.93 6.93 5.75
CA THR A 11 1.10 7.48 4.68
C THR A 11 -0.38 7.13 4.87
N LEU A 12 -0.70 5.87 5.19
CA LEU A 12 -2.08 5.46 5.49
C LEU A 12 -2.64 6.19 6.71
N ALA A 13 -1.85 6.32 7.78
CA ALA A 13 -2.26 7.03 9.00
C ALA A 13 -2.54 8.52 8.73
N ASN A 14 -1.70 9.18 7.93
CA ASN A 14 -1.90 10.57 7.49
C ASN A 14 -3.17 10.74 6.65
N ALA A 15 -3.59 9.69 5.93
CA ALA A 15 -4.86 9.63 5.21
C ALA A 15 -6.06 9.18 6.08
N GLY A 16 -5.86 8.92 7.38
CA GLY A 16 -6.91 8.45 8.29
C GLY A 16 -7.37 7.00 8.03
N ILE A 17 -6.56 6.20 7.34
CA ILE A 17 -6.87 4.82 6.95
C ILE A 17 -6.00 3.85 7.77
N THR A 18 -6.61 2.82 8.34
CA THR A 18 -5.87 1.74 9.00
C THR A 18 -5.42 0.69 7.98
N PRO A 19 -4.33 -0.05 8.25
CA PRO A 19 -3.93 -1.19 7.43
C PRO A 19 -5.05 -2.21 7.17
N LYS A 20 -5.94 -2.41 8.15
CA LYS A 20 -7.11 -3.29 8.02
C LYS A 20 -8.13 -2.74 7.02
N GLN A 21 -8.48 -1.44 7.12
CA GLN A 21 -9.36 -0.82 6.14
C GLN A 21 -8.76 -0.84 4.73
N TRP A 22 -7.44 -0.66 4.62
CA TRP A 22 -6.73 -0.75 3.35
C TRP A 22 -6.79 -2.16 2.75
N ALA A 23 -6.54 -3.20 3.57
CA ALA A 23 -6.72 -4.59 3.16
C ALA A 23 -8.16 -4.90 2.73
N GLN A 24 -9.15 -4.41 3.48
CA GLN A 24 -10.56 -4.62 3.16
C GLN A 24 -10.94 -3.96 1.83
N ARG A 25 -10.45 -2.75 1.56
CA ARG A 25 -10.71 -2.01 0.31
C ARG A 25 -10.21 -2.76 -0.93
N HIS A 26 -9.08 -3.46 -0.85
CA HIS A 26 -8.44 -4.08 -2.01
C HIS A 26 -8.64 -5.59 -2.12
N PHE A 27 -8.79 -6.30 -1.00
CA PHE A 27 -8.82 -7.76 -0.98
C PHE A 27 -10.07 -8.34 -0.31
N GLY A 28 -10.91 -7.50 0.33
CA GLY A 28 -12.07 -7.98 1.08
C GLY A 28 -11.72 -8.79 2.33
N THR A 29 -10.48 -8.71 2.82
CA THR A 29 -10.00 -9.40 4.02
C THR A 29 -9.41 -8.40 5.02
N ASP A 30 -9.20 -8.84 6.26
CA ASP A 30 -8.51 -8.06 7.28
C ASP A 30 -6.97 -8.08 7.13
N GLN A 31 -6.47 -8.81 6.13
CA GLN A 31 -5.06 -9.12 5.95
C GLN A 31 -4.51 -8.47 4.69
N TRP A 32 -3.36 -7.80 4.80
CA TRP A 32 -2.71 -7.20 3.64
C TRP A 32 -2.02 -8.28 2.78
N HIS A 33 -2.32 -8.26 1.47
CA HIS A 33 -1.81 -9.22 0.50
C HIS A 33 -0.98 -8.59 -0.64
N GLY A 34 -0.88 -7.26 -0.69
CA GLY A 34 -0.04 -6.55 -1.66
C GLY A 34 1.41 -6.37 -1.20
N ASP A 35 2.13 -5.46 -1.84
CA ASP A 35 3.53 -5.15 -1.52
C ASP A 35 3.67 -4.37 -0.20
N ALA A 36 4.83 -4.43 0.44
CA ALA A 36 5.17 -3.69 1.64
C ALA A 36 5.05 -2.17 1.49
N CYS A 37 5.15 -1.63 0.27
CA CYS A 37 4.94 -0.21 -0.01
C CYS A 37 3.45 0.23 0.05
N GLY A 38 2.50 -0.71 0.17
CA GLY A 38 1.06 -0.41 0.19
C GLY A 38 0.36 -0.50 -1.16
N CYS A 39 1.07 -0.91 -2.22
CA CYS A 39 0.48 -1.23 -3.52
C CYS A 39 -0.25 -2.58 -3.49
N SER A 40 -1.47 -2.65 -4.05
CA SER A 40 -2.22 -3.91 -4.11
C SER A 40 -1.62 -4.95 -5.07
N ASP A 41 -0.70 -4.55 -5.96
CA ASP A 41 0.16 -5.47 -6.71
C ASP A 41 1.35 -5.85 -5.83
N ASP A 42 1.54 -7.15 -5.58
CA ASP A 42 2.62 -7.70 -4.76
C ASP A 42 3.98 -7.74 -5.48
N ARG A 43 4.02 -7.35 -6.76
CA ARG A 43 5.23 -7.24 -7.58
C ARG A 43 5.68 -5.78 -7.75
N CYS A 44 5.26 -4.87 -6.87
CA CYS A 44 5.41 -3.43 -7.08
C CYS A 44 6.87 -2.99 -7.26
N ILE A 45 7.76 -3.37 -6.33
CA ILE A 45 9.20 -3.07 -6.42
C ILE A 45 9.83 -3.87 -7.57
N GLY A 46 10.53 -3.18 -8.48
CA GLY A 46 11.21 -3.80 -9.62
C GLY A 46 10.33 -4.04 -10.85
N PHE A 47 9.02 -3.76 -10.77
CA PHE A 47 8.08 -3.87 -11.89
C PHE A 47 7.43 -2.52 -12.25
N HIS A 48 6.96 -1.75 -11.26
CA HIS A 48 6.34 -0.45 -11.48
C HIS A 48 7.21 0.74 -11.08
N HIS A 49 8.20 0.52 -10.21
CA HIS A 49 9.20 1.53 -9.86
C HIS A 49 10.57 0.86 -9.65
N SER A 50 11.63 1.58 -10.02
CA SER A 50 13.00 1.13 -9.78
C SER A 50 13.32 1.16 -8.29
N ASP A 51 14.22 0.28 -7.87
CA ASP A 51 14.62 0.11 -6.47
C ASP A 51 15.26 1.40 -5.92
N ASP A 52 15.29 1.50 -4.59
CA ASP A 52 15.83 2.56 -3.73
C ASP A 52 15.11 3.93 -3.61
N GLY A 53 14.09 4.24 -4.42
CA GLY A 53 13.24 5.43 -4.26
C GLY A 53 12.00 5.24 -3.37
N ASP A 54 11.45 6.33 -2.81
CA ASP A 54 10.13 6.31 -2.16
C ASP A 54 9.04 5.92 -3.18
N CYS A 55 8.35 4.81 -2.92
CA CYS A 55 7.28 4.32 -3.78
C CYS A 55 6.07 5.28 -3.76
N GLY A 56 5.84 6.00 -4.87
CA GLY A 56 4.70 6.93 -5.01
C GLY A 56 3.34 6.26 -5.26
N CYS A 57 3.28 4.93 -5.36
CA CYS A 57 2.05 4.21 -5.71
C CYS A 57 0.97 4.37 -4.62
N LEU A 58 1.33 4.26 -3.36
CA LEU A 58 0.36 4.36 -2.27
C LEU A 58 -0.34 5.73 -2.23
N PRO A 59 0.38 6.87 -2.24
CA PRO A 59 -0.26 8.19 -2.39
C PRO A 59 -1.20 8.27 -3.60
N ALA A 60 -0.77 7.79 -4.77
CA ALA A 60 -1.59 7.83 -5.99
C ALA A 60 -2.85 6.95 -5.89
N LEU A 61 -2.79 5.80 -5.22
CA LEU A 61 -3.94 4.92 -4.98
C LEU A 61 -4.92 5.53 -3.98
N LEU A 62 -4.43 6.31 -3.01
CA LEU A 62 -5.26 7.00 -2.03
C LEU A 62 -6.07 8.14 -2.65
N GLU A 63 -5.55 8.80 -3.68
CA GLU A 63 -6.23 9.88 -4.43
C GLU A 63 -7.32 9.36 -5.39
N GLN A 64 -7.30 8.07 -5.72
CA GLN A 64 -8.32 7.49 -6.60
C GLN A 64 -9.65 7.28 -5.82
N PRO A 65 -10.78 7.79 -6.33
CA PRO A 65 -12.09 7.53 -5.72
C PRO A 65 -12.39 6.01 -5.74
N SER A 66 -12.95 5.52 -4.64
CA SER A 66 -13.35 4.11 -4.46
C SER A 66 -14.62 3.78 -5.24
#